data_AF-T1BD16-F1
#
_entry.id   AF-T1BD16-F1
#
_cell.length_a   1.000
_cell.length_b   1.000
_cell.length_c   1.000
_cell.angle_alpha   90.00
_cell.angle_beta   90.00
_cell.angle_gamma   90.00
#
_symmetry.space_group_name_H-M   'P 1'
#
loop_
_entity.id
_entity.type
_entity.pdbx_description
1 polymer ?
#
loop_
_entity_poly.entity_id
_entity_poly.type
_entity_poly.pdbx_seq_one_letter_code
_entity_poly.pdbx_strand_id
1 'polypeptide(L)'
;NVYNHVALRLLCADGMQRLVLGIELGRELLQEFKDSGEPLPEFEAIAWGRLPLAYSARCYTARALDLAKDDCGFRCIDYPMACH
;
A
#
# COMPACT_ATOMS: atom_id res chain seq x y z
N ASN A 1 2.89 4.58 -3.71
CA ASN A 1 3.34 3.20 -4.01
C ASN A 1 4.45 3.24 -5.04
N VAL A 2 5.43 2.34 -4.92
CA VAL A 2 6.60 2.23 -5.80
C VAL A 2 6.41 1.01 -6.70
N TYR A 3 6.40 1.23 -8.02
CA TYR A 3 6.02 0.20 -9.00
C TYR A 3 7.14 -0.15 -9.99
N ASN A 4 8.32 0.46 -9.88
CA ASN A 4 9.46 0.18 -10.76
C ASN A 4 10.78 0.53 -10.07
N HIS A 5 11.87 -0.05 -10.57
CA HIS A 5 13.21 0.08 -10.00
C HIS A 5 13.77 1.51 -10.15
N VAL A 6 13.34 2.27 -11.16
CA VAL A 6 13.78 3.65 -11.37
C VAL A 6 13.31 4.55 -10.22
N ALA A 7 12.03 4.45 -9.84
CA ALA A 7 11.48 5.18 -8.71
C ALA A 7 12.10 4.71 -7.38
N LEU A 8 12.33 3.40 -7.24
CA LEU A 8 13.00 2.83 -6.08
C LEU A 8 14.39 3.46 -5.87
N ARG A 9 15.20 3.52 -6.94
CA ARG A 9 16.54 4.09 -6.90
C ARG A 9 16.55 5.57 -6.49
N LEU A 10 15.64 6.38 -7.05
CA LEU A 10 15.53 7.80 -6.69
C LEU A 10 15.21 7.96 -5.20
N LEU A 11 14.27 7.18 -4.68
CA LEU A 11 13.90 7.24 -3.27
C LEU A 11 15.05 6.76 -2.36
N CYS A 12 15.76 5.70 -2.74
CA CYS A 12 16.95 5.25 -2.02
C CYS A 12 18.04 6.34 -2.01
N ALA A 13 18.25 7.04 -3.13
CA ALA A 13 19.20 8.16 -3.21
C ALA A 13 18.78 9.34 -2.31
N ASP A 14 17.48 9.56 -2.15
CA ASP A 14 16.91 10.57 -1.25
C ASP A 14 16.83 10.12 0.22
N GLY A 15 17.40 8.95 0.57
CA GLY A 15 17.53 8.47 1.95
C GLY A 15 16.44 7.50 2.41
N MET A 16 15.65 6.92 1.50
CA MET A 16 14.71 5.86 1.84
C MET A 16 15.45 4.63 2.39
N GLN A 17 15.02 4.17 3.57
CA GLN A 17 15.64 3.02 4.25
C GLN A 17 14.82 1.73 4.13
N ARG A 18 13.50 1.87 3.95
CA ARG A 18 12.53 0.78 4.02
C ARG A 18 11.38 1.03 3.06
N LEU A 19 10.97 -0.01 2.34
CA LEU A 19 9.81 0.00 1.45
C LEU A 19 8.75 -0.97 1.98
N VAL A 20 7.59 -0.43 2.33
CA VAL A 20 6.38 -1.24 2.61
C VAL A 20 5.69 -1.55 1.28
N LEU A 21 5.59 -2.83 0.94
CA LEU A 21 4.95 -3.29 -0.27
C LEU A 21 3.43 -3.15 -0.17
N GLY A 22 2.82 -2.63 -1.23
CA GLY A 22 1.38 -2.69 -1.41
C GLY A 22 0.90 -4.14 -1.49
N ILE A 23 -0.33 -4.41 -1.06
CA ILE A 23 -0.91 -5.77 -1.11
C ILE A 23 -1.07 -6.29 -2.55
N GLU A 24 -1.17 -5.36 -3.50
CA GLU A 24 -1.23 -5.62 -4.93
C GLU A 24 0.15 -5.91 -5.53
N LEU A 25 1.22 -5.58 -4.80
CA LEU A 25 2.59 -5.73 -5.25
C LEU A 25 3.12 -7.10 -4.82
N GLY A 26 3.22 -7.98 -5.82
CA GLY A 26 3.59 -9.37 -5.63
C GLY A 26 5.08 -9.68 -5.84
N ARG A 27 5.36 -10.98 -5.97
CA ARG A 27 6.68 -11.58 -6.18
C ARG A 27 7.37 -11.10 -7.46
N GLU A 28 6.62 -10.78 -8.50
CA GLU A 28 7.15 -10.36 -9.80
C GLU A 28 7.92 -9.04 -9.70
N LEU A 29 7.35 -8.03 -9.06
CA LEU A 29 8.02 -6.75 -8.86
C LEU A 29 9.29 -6.88 -8.01
N LEU A 30 9.28 -7.74 -7.00
CA LEU A 30 10.47 -8.05 -6.21
C LEU A 30 11.56 -8.71 -7.05
N GLN A 31 11.18 -9.56 -8.00
CA GLN A 31 12.12 -10.18 -8.92
C GLN A 31 12.72 -9.13 -9.87
N GLU A 32 11.89 -8.25 -10.43
CA GLU A 32 12.36 -7.14 -11.27
C GLU A 32 13.35 -6.23 -10.52
N PHE A 33 13.10 -5.95 -9.24
CA PHE A 33 14.02 -5.16 -8.41
C PHE A 33 15.35 -5.88 -8.21
N LYS A 34 15.33 -7.19 -7.94
CA LYS A 34 16.56 -7.98 -7.82
C LYS A 34 17.34 -8.03 -9.13
N ASP A 35 16.64 -8.23 -10.23
CA ASP A 35 17.24 -8.35 -11.56
C ASP A 35 17.81 -7.00 -12.05
N SER A 36 17.32 -5.87 -11.53
CA SER A 36 17.85 -4.54 -11.84
C SER A 36 19.28 -4.31 -11.31
N GLY A 37 19.72 -5.08 -10.31
CA GLY A 37 21.04 -4.93 -9.69
C GLY A 37 21.20 -3.66 -8.84
N GLU A 38 20.14 -2.87 -8.66
CA GLU A 38 20.14 -1.67 -7.83
C GLU A 38 20.19 -2.03 -6.32
N PRO A 39 20.79 -1.17 -5.48
CA PRO A 39 20.75 -1.36 -4.03
C PRO A 39 19.31 -1.44 -3.51
N LEU A 40 18.99 -2.55 -2.86
CA LEU A 40 17.65 -2.79 -2.33
C LEU A 40 17.52 -2.36 -0.87
N PRO A 41 16.48 -1.60 -0.50
CA PRO A 41 16.17 -1.30 0.89
C PRO A 41 15.60 -2.52 1.62
N GLU A 42 15.35 -2.39 2.91
CA GLU A 42 14.54 -3.38 3.62
C GLU A 42 13.10 -3.38 3.07
N PHE A 43 12.51 -4.56 2.90
CA PHE A 43 11.12 -4.71 2.48
C PHE A 43 10.25 -5.19 3.64
N GLU A 44 9.07 -4.59 3.75
CA GLU A 44 8.01 -5.05 4.64
C GLU A 44 6.75 -5.37 3.84
N ALA A 45 6.09 -6.47 4.20
CA ALA A 45 4.86 -6.89 3.56
C ALA A 45 3.78 -7.16 4.61
N ILE A 46 2.53 -6.86 4.25
CA ILE A 46 1.38 -7.21 5.08
C ILE A 46 1.13 -8.71 4.94
N ALA A 47 1.51 -9.48 5.97
CA ALA A 47 1.34 -10.93 5.99
C ALA A 47 -0.01 -11.38 6.56
N TRP A 48 -0.64 -10.55 7.40
CA TRP A 48 -1.88 -10.88 8.09
C TRP A 48 -2.66 -9.62 8.43
N GLY A 49 -3.99 -9.68 8.34
CA GLY A 49 -4.89 -8.57 8.61
C GLY A 49 -5.91 -8.37 7.49
N ARG A 50 -6.74 -7.34 7.63
CA ARG A 50 -7.73 -6.99 6.61
C ARG A 50 -7.02 -6.25 5.46
N LEU A 51 -7.31 -6.64 4.23
CA LEU A 51 -6.79 -5.96 3.04
C LEU A 51 -7.28 -4.50 3.05
N PRO A 52 -6.38 -3.50 2.95
CA PRO A 52 -6.80 -2.13 2.69
C PRO A 52 -7.43 -2.07 1.29
N LEU A 53 -8.76 -2.04 1.22
CA LEU A 53 -9.56 -2.13 -0.03
C LEU A 53 -9.22 -1.07 -1.09
N ALA A 54 -8.53 0.00 -0.70
CA ALA A 54 -7.71 0.84 -1.55
C ALA A 54 -7.06 1.86 -0.60
N TYR A 55 -5.79 2.20 -0.84
CA TYR A 55 -5.25 3.46 -0.31
C TYR A 55 -5.88 4.61 -1.12
N SER A 56 -7.14 4.90 -0.82
CA SER A 56 -7.91 5.99 -1.38
C SER A 56 -7.92 7.12 -0.36
N ALA A 57 -7.84 8.37 -0.82
CA ALA A 57 -8.01 9.56 0.03
C ALA A 57 -9.37 9.58 0.76
N ARG A 58 -10.29 8.67 0.40
CA ARG A 58 -11.60 8.44 1.03
C ARG A 58 -11.78 6.97 1.40
N CYS A 59 -12.14 6.68 2.64
CA CYS A 59 -12.56 5.34 3.07
C CYS A 59 -13.76 4.84 2.23
N TYR A 60 -13.72 3.57 1.80
CA TYR A 60 -14.82 2.96 1.03
C TYR A 60 -16.16 3.00 1.77
N THR A 61 -16.18 2.63 3.05
CA THR A 61 -17.39 2.71 3.90
C THR A 61 -17.86 4.16 4.07
N ALA A 62 -16.95 5.10 4.27
CA ALA A 62 -17.30 6.52 4.34
C ALA A 62 -17.94 6.99 3.03
N ARG A 63 -17.40 6.59 1.87
CA ARG A 63 -17.99 6.90 0.56
C ARG A 63 -19.36 6.25 0.37
N ALA A 64 -19.54 5.00 0.79
CA ALA A 64 -20.83 4.31 0.71
C ALA A 64 -21.91 4.98 1.58
N LEU A 65 -21.49 5.63 2.68
CA LEU A 65 -22.34 6.40 3.58
C LEU A 65 -22.36 7.91 3.27
N ASP A 66 -21.77 8.33 2.16
CA ASP A 66 -21.63 9.73 1.71
C ASP A 66 -21.01 10.68 2.76
N LEU A 67 -20.11 10.15 3.59
CA LEU A 67 -19.37 10.92 4.58
C LEU A 67 -18.19 11.66 3.96
N ALA A 68 -17.86 12.82 4.53
CA ALA A 68 -16.65 13.54 4.18
C ALA A 68 -15.41 12.69 4.49
N LYS A 69 -14.35 12.88 3.70
CA LYS A 69 -13.10 12.10 3.84
C LYS A 69 -12.49 12.20 5.24
N ASP A 70 -12.63 13.38 5.84
CA ASP A 70 -12.05 13.73 7.15
C ASP A 70 -12.98 13.35 8.31
N ASP A 71 -14.21 12.92 8.02
CA ASP A 71 -15.25 12.57 9.00
C ASP A 71 -15.71 11.11 8.86
N CYS A 72 -14.75 10.22 8.56
CA CYS A 72 -15.01 8.78 8.37
C CYS A 72 -15.63 8.11 9.61
N GLY A 73 -15.33 8.60 10.82
CA GLY A 73 -15.90 8.11 12.07
C GLY A 73 -15.66 6.63 12.39
N PHE A 74 -14.70 5.98 11.71
CA PHE A 74 -14.41 4.54 11.82
C PHE A 74 -15.63 3.62 11.58
N ARG A 75 -16.61 4.07 10.78
CA ARG A 75 -17.86 3.33 10.51
C ARG A 75 -17.66 1.94 9.94
N CYS A 76 -16.50 1.65 9.35
CA CYS A 76 -16.15 0.31 8.90
C CYS A 76 -16.20 -0.76 10.01
N ILE A 77 -16.11 -0.37 11.29
CA ILE A 77 -16.26 -1.30 12.44
C ILE A 77 -17.69 -1.87 12.50
N ASP A 78 -18.70 -1.06 12.15
CA ASP A 78 -20.11 -1.45 12.17
C ASP A 78 -20.48 -2.40 11.01
N TYR A 79 -19.63 -2.48 9.99
CA TYR A 79 -19.83 -3.29 8.79
C TYR A 79 -18.71 -4.33 8.60
N PRO A 80 -18.55 -5.29 9.53
CA PRO A 80 -17.45 -6.25 9.51
C PRO A 80 -17.45 -7.18 8.28
N MET A 81 -18.58 -7.30 7.58
CA MET A 81 -18.78 -8.15 6.42
C MET A 81 -18.80 -7.39 5.08
N ALA A 82 -18.75 -6.06 5.06
CA ALA A 82 -18.89 -5.26 3.83
C ALA A 82 -17.62 -5.20 2.96
N CYS A 83 -16.70 -6.15 3.12
CA CYS A 83 -15.64 -6.41 2.15
C CYS A 83 -16.21 -7.21 0.98
N HIS A 84 -16.63 -6.53 -0.08
CA HIS A 84 -16.63 -7.08 -1.44
C HIS A 84 -15.61 -6.30 -2.26
#